data_AF-A0A9D4WY79-F1
#
_entry.id   AF-A0A9D4WY79-F1
#
_cell.length_a   1.000
_cell.length_b   1.000
_cell.length_c   1.000
_cell.angle_alpha   90.00
_cell.angle_beta   90.00
_cell.angle_gamma   90.00
#
_symmetry.space_group_name_H-M   'P 1'
#
loop_
_entity.id
_entity.type
_entity.pdbx_description
1 polymer ?
#
loop_
_entity_poly.entity_id
_entity_poly.type
_entity_poly.pdbx_seq_one_letter_code
_entity_poly.pdbx_strand_id
1 'polypeptide(L)'
;MTSTELTFAVGFAYMESEQIENFCWVLEKLKELFVKKDMCPQVILTDRDLALMKAIEVVFPSSINLLCRFHINKNVGVKCKQHVVNDLQKTIDTLLMEVVWASDEVEYGQQLHQLEQACVDYSGFINYVKDTWLTPHRHRFVGAWINRVLHLGNTTTNRVESAHWKLKQMLGNSIGDMVKCWEAMNNNLRLQLGNIRASFQKSFYEVEHAHVSPFYGYLRGSVSRAALRRIAEELLRVDYVGTNRQICGCTLRTSYGLPCACELGRYRLGGIPIPIDVVHVHWRKLTMEVELEVGEDDGSEVDMTSAMDELWRRFRSLDVIGKRALKSRVCELAYPIMTTLCPPPEKIKTKGGVKKKGKKPADYDVYRDPSYHEYVDKASQSSQRQSQSSQRQSQPSQTSKKIKLSKKQPQFILQFPNHIRSYIEDVVNVESDDNCGFRVIASLHGYGNPCMTFFSMTSSHSPNVSIYCIGFVNRNHWVQINMKEGFPLPPVTLDLKKFRSHIATTWMLGFA
;
A
#
# COMPACT_ATOMS: atom_id res chain seq x y z
N MET A 1 -0.63 3.47 -6.81
CA MET A 1 -1.38 2.34 -7.42
C MET A 1 -0.43 1.60 -8.36
N THR A 2 -0.54 0.29 -8.53
CA THR A 2 0.16 -0.44 -9.62
C THR A 2 -0.68 -0.51 -10.90
N SER A 3 -0.06 -0.85 -12.02
CA SER A 3 -0.73 -1.15 -13.30
C SER A 3 -1.89 -2.15 -13.16
N THR A 4 -1.78 -3.10 -12.21
CA THR A 4 -2.79 -4.12 -11.93
C THR A 4 -3.80 -3.74 -10.85
N GLU A 5 -3.95 -2.44 -10.57
CA GLU A 5 -4.90 -1.89 -9.59
C GLU A 5 -4.70 -2.42 -8.15
N LEU A 6 -3.47 -2.76 -7.78
CA LEU A 6 -3.11 -3.00 -6.38
C LEU A 6 -2.66 -1.71 -5.68
N THR A 7 -2.69 -1.75 -4.35
CA THR A 7 -2.24 -0.69 -3.44
C THR A 7 -1.04 -1.19 -2.67
N PHE A 8 -0.06 -0.31 -2.50
CA PHE A 8 1.08 -0.50 -1.62
C PHE A 8 1.33 0.78 -0.84
N ALA A 9 1.92 0.65 0.35
CA ALA A 9 2.47 1.77 1.10
C ALA A 9 3.88 2.10 0.57
N VAL A 10 4.18 3.39 0.44
CA VAL A 10 5.52 3.91 0.14
C VAL A 10 6.32 4.28 1.39
N GLY A 11 5.62 4.47 2.51
CA GLY A 11 6.18 4.80 3.81
C GLY A 11 5.08 4.88 4.88
N PHE A 12 5.50 4.98 6.13
CA PHE A 12 4.65 5.23 7.29
C PHE A 12 5.29 6.35 8.11
N ALA A 13 4.48 7.26 8.63
CA ALA A 13 4.95 8.38 9.45
C ALA A 13 4.25 8.36 10.81
N TYR A 14 5.04 8.58 11.87
CA TYR A 14 4.54 8.92 13.18
C TYR A 14 4.67 10.44 13.33
N MET A 15 3.57 11.12 13.57
CA MET A 15 3.53 12.58 13.74
C MET A 15 3.02 12.89 15.16
N GLU A 16 3.56 13.93 15.76
CA GLU A 16 3.10 14.43 17.06
C GLU A 16 1.74 15.14 16.97
N SER A 17 1.45 15.77 15.83
CA SER A 17 0.19 16.45 15.54
C SER A 17 -0.11 16.52 14.04
N GLU A 18 -1.38 16.81 13.71
CA GLU A 18 -1.89 17.01 12.35
C GLU A 18 -1.83 18.50 11.95
N GLN A 19 -0.67 19.15 12.14
CA GLN A 19 -0.43 20.55 11.73
C GLN A 19 0.28 20.62 10.37
N ILE A 20 0.27 21.81 9.76
CA ILE A 20 0.82 22.05 8.42
C ILE A 20 2.30 21.67 8.38
N GLU A 21 3.06 22.04 9.41
CA GLU A 21 4.50 21.82 9.53
C GLU A 21 4.83 20.33 9.62
N ASN A 22 4.03 19.55 10.37
CA ASN A 22 4.19 18.10 10.47
C ASN A 22 3.89 17.42 9.12
N PHE A 23 2.82 17.82 8.44
CA PHE A 23 2.50 17.31 7.10
C PHE A 23 3.55 17.72 6.05
N CYS A 24 4.08 18.95 6.09
CA CYS A 24 5.17 19.38 5.22
C CYS A 24 6.39 18.46 5.39
N TRP A 25 6.82 18.19 6.62
CA TRP A 25 7.93 17.28 6.89
C TRP A 25 7.70 15.87 6.31
N VAL A 26 6.51 15.29 6.50
CA VAL A 26 6.17 13.97 5.92
C VAL A 26 6.20 14.00 4.39
N LEU A 27 5.65 15.05 3.78
CA LEU A 27 5.62 15.21 2.33
C LEU A 27 7.01 15.47 1.74
N GLU A 28 7.90 16.18 2.46
CA GLU A 28 9.30 16.35 2.08
C GLU A 28 10.05 15.02 2.12
N LYS A 29 9.82 14.18 3.15
CA LYS A 29 10.38 12.82 3.21
C LYS A 29 9.82 11.89 2.16
N LEU A 30 8.56 12.07 1.75
CA LEU A 30 8.02 11.41 0.56
C LEU A 30 8.67 11.94 -0.73
N LYS A 31 8.97 13.24 -0.81
CA LYS A 31 9.59 13.89 -1.97
C LYS A 31 11.02 13.38 -2.22
N GLU A 32 11.77 13.10 -1.16
CA GLU A 32 13.10 12.48 -1.20
C GLU A 32 13.13 11.10 -1.88
N LEU A 33 11.98 10.42 -2.01
CA LEU A 33 11.88 9.11 -2.71
C LEU A 33 11.82 9.23 -4.24
N PHE A 34 11.61 10.43 -4.80
CA PHE A 34 11.55 10.64 -6.25
C PHE A 34 12.89 11.13 -6.79
N VAL A 35 13.67 10.22 -7.37
CA VAL A 35 15.04 10.49 -7.88
C VAL A 35 15.06 11.52 -9.01
N LYS A 36 14.01 11.56 -9.85
CA LYS A 36 13.89 12.49 -10.99
C LYS A 36 12.64 13.36 -10.87
N LYS A 37 12.72 14.64 -11.31
CA LYS A 37 11.63 15.62 -11.16
C LYS A 37 10.34 15.22 -11.88
N ASP A 38 10.45 14.56 -13.01
CA ASP A 38 9.35 14.01 -13.81
C ASP A 38 8.65 12.80 -13.16
N MET A 39 9.27 12.19 -12.14
CA MET A 39 8.65 11.13 -11.33
C MET A 39 7.74 11.67 -10.20
N CYS A 40 7.70 13.00 -9.97
CA CYS A 40 6.79 13.58 -8.98
C CYS A 40 5.32 13.22 -9.28
N PRO A 41 4.49 12.98 -8.26
CA PRO A 41 3.11 12.56 -8.46
C PRO A 41 2.29 13.67 -9.13
N GLN A 42 1.73 13.43 -10.32
CA GLN A 42 0.85 14.40 -10.99
C GLN A 42 -0.45 14.66 -10.22
N VAL A 43 -0.91 13.69 -9.44
CA VAL A 43 -2.16 13.72 -8.67
C VAL A 43 -1.90 13.22 -7.25
N ILE A 44 -2.39 13.95 -6.25
CA ILE A 44 -2.39 13.55 -4.85
C ILE A 44 -3.83 13.57 -4.34
N LEU A 45 -4.40 12.39 -4.08
CA LEU A 45 -5.76 12.23 -3.58
C LEU A 45 -5.75 12.17 -2.05
N THR A 46 -6.50 13.06 -1.40
CA THR A 46 -6.65 13.10 0.07
C THR A 46 -8.11 13.16 0.48
N ASP A 47 -8.37 13.00 1.77
CA ASP A 47 -9.59 13.53 2.37
C ASP A 47 -9.45 15.07 2.53
N ARG A 48 -10.52 15.75 2.95
CA ARG A 48 -10.47 17.20 3.14
C ARG A 48 -9.92 17.57 4.52
N ASP A 49 -8.61 17.43 4.65
CA ASP A 49 -7.83 17.99 5.75
C ASP A 49 -7.19 19.30 5.28
N LEU A 50 -7.51 20.42 5.93
CA LEU A 50 -7.06 21.74 5.51
C LEU A 50 -5.56 21.99 5.77
N ALA A 51 -4.94 21.27 6.70
CA ALA A 51 -3.52 21.38 6.97
C ALA A 51 -2.71 20.58 5.94
N LEU A 52 -3.11 19.34 5.67
CA LEU A 52 -2.53 18.49 4.63
C LEU A 52 -2.70 19.09 3.23
N MET A 53 -3.87 19.67 2.91
CA MET A 53 -4.09 20.34 1.62
C MET A 53 -3.10 21.50 1.41
N LYS A 54 -2.87 22.33 2.43
CA LYS A 54 -1.86 23.41 2.40
C LYS A 54 -0.43 22.87 2.28
N ALA A 55 -0.10 21.82 3.03
CA ALA A 55 1.21 21.19 2.96
C ALA A 55 1.51 20.59 1.57
N ILE A 56 0.49 20.03 0.90
CA ILE A 56 0.60 19.59 -0.50
C ILE A 56 0.89 20.77 -1.43
N GLU A 57 0.18 21.88 -1.28
CA GLU A 57 0.39 23.09 -2.09
C GLU A 57 1.81 23.69 -1.91
N VAL A 58 2.40 23.56 -0.71
CA VAL A 58 3.80 23.97 -0.42
C VAL A 58 4.82 22.99 -1.01
N VAL A 59 4.70 21.69 -0.72
CA VAL A 59 5.74 20.70 -1.04
C VAL A 59 5.65 20.19 -2.48
N PHE A 60 4.43 20.10 -3.02
CA PHE A 60 4.11 19.56 -4.35
C PHE A 60 3.24 20.54 -5.17
N PRO A 61 3.71 21.79 -5.43
CA PRO A 61 2.90 22.85 -6.07
C PRO A 61 2.46 22.53 -7.51
N SER A 62 3.13 21.59 -8.18
CA SER A 62 2.76 21.11 -9.53
C SER A 62 1.75 19.95 -9.53
N SER A 63 1.42 19.40 -8.35
CA SER A 63 0.54 18.25 -8.21
C SER A 63 -0.90 18.67 -8.02
N ILE A 64 -1.82 18.05 -8.75
CA ILE A 64 -3.25 18.31 -8.60
C ILE A 64 -3.74 17.57 -7.36
N ASN A 65 -4.10 18.31 -6.31
CA ASN A 65 -4.76 17.74 -5.15
C ASN A 65 -6.24 17.46 -5.45
N LEU A 66 -6.62 16.18 -5.42
CA LEU A 66 -8.01 15.74 -5.53
C LEU A 66 -8.55 15.38 -4.14
N LEU A 67 -9.87 15.50 -3.97
CA LEU A 67 -10.57 15.15 -2.74
C LEU A 67 -11.39 13.87 -2.91
N CYS A 68 -11.34 13.01 -1.89
CA CYS A 68 -12.03 11.73 -1.87
C CYS A 68 -13.56 11.90 -1.90
N ARG A 69 -14.18 11.46 -3.00
CA ARG A 69 -15.65 11.45 -3.16
C ARG A 69 -16.38 10.71 -2.04
N PHE A 70 -15.84 9.57 -1.58
CA PHE A 70 -16.48 8.76 -0.54
C PHE A 70 -16.62 9.52 0.79
N HIS A 71 -15.55 10.13 1.29
CA HIS A 71 -15.58 10.99 2.48
C HIS A 71 -16.45 12.23 2.32
N ILE A 72 -16.45 12.88 1.15
CA ILE A 72 -17.39 13.97 0.86
C ILE A 72 -18.84 13.47 1.00
N ASN A 73 -19.19 12.38 0.32
CA ASN A 73 -20.53 11.80 0.35
C ASN A 73 -20.95 11.36 1.76
N LYS A 74 -20.02 10.81 2.56
CA LYS A 74 -20.24 10.45 3.96
C LYS A 74 -20.55 11.68 4.82
N ASN A 75 -19.77 12.76 4.67
CA ASN A 75 -19.96 14.00 5.42
C ASN A 75 -21.26 14.73 5.02
N VAL A 76 -21.55 14.80 3.71
CA VAL A 76 -22.80 15.38 3.21
C VAL A 76 -24.00 14.53 3.60
N GLY A 77 -23.93 13.20 3.54
CA GLY A 77 -25.01 12.30 3.96
C GLY A 77 -25.34 12.38 5.46
N VAL A 78 -24.33 12.61 6.33
CA VAL A 78 -24.57 12.92 7.75
C VAL A 78 -25.32 14.24 7.90
N LYS A 79 -25.00 15.27 7.11
CA LYS A 79 -25.70 16.56 7.13
C LYS A 79 -27.10 16.48 6.51
N CYS A 80 -27.29 15.71 5.45
CA CYS A 80 -28.59 15.40 4.85
C CYS A 80 -29.54 14.85 5.92
N LYS A 81 -29.10 13.84 6.68
CA LYS A 81 -29.85 13.23 7.79
C LYS A 81 -30.16 14.17 8.97
N GLN A 82 -29.43 15.27 9.13
CA GLN A 82 -29.66 16.26 10.18
C GLN A 82 -30.70 17.33 9.80
N HIS A 83 -30.93 17.54 8.49
CA HIS A 83 -31.71 18.68 7.99
C HIS A 83 -32.89 18.27 7.09
N VAL A 84 -32.83 17.10 6.45
CA VAL A 84 -33.81 16.61 5.45
C VAL A 84 -34.64 15.47 6.02
N VAL A 85 -35.95 15.47 5.77
CA VAL A 85 -36.86 14.38 6.15
C VAL A 85 -36.51 13.06 5.43
N ASN A 86 -36.69 11.93 6.12
CA ASN A 86 -36.22 10.61 5.68
C ASN A 86 -36.66 10.23 4.25
N ASP A 87 -37.90 10.54 3.88
CA ASP A 87 -38.47 10.14 2.58
C ASP A 87 -37.80 10.85 1.39
N LEU A 88 -37.23 12.03 1.61
CA LEU A 88 -36.57 12.82 0.56
C LEU A 88 -35.04 12.61 0.51
N GLN A 89 -34.42 12.14 1.60
CA GLN A 89 -32.97 11.92 1.69
C GLN A 89 -32.43 11.09 0.51
N LYS A 90 -33.13 10.01 0.12
CA LYS A 90 -32.70 9.13 -1.00
C LYS A 90 -32.72 9.85 -2.36
N THR A 91 -33.69 10.73 -2.58
CA THR A 91 -33.77 11.54 -3.81
C THR A 91 -32.64 12.56 -3.85
N ILE A 92 -32.39 13.25 -2.74
CA ILE A 92 -31.29 14.21 -2.60
C ILE A 92 -29.92 13.54 -2.73
N ASP A 93 -29.72 12.36 -2.13
CA ASP A 93 -28.48 11.57 -2.29
C ASP A 93 -28.25 11.18 -3.76
N THR A 94 -29.32 10.90 -4.52
CA THR A 94 -29.24 10.58 -5.96
C THR A 94 -28.85 11.81 -6.79
N LEU A 95 -29.56 12.93 -6.60
CA LEU A 95 -29.26 14.21 -7.26
C LEU A 95 -27.84 14.71 -6.93
N LEU A 96 -27.39 14.52 -5.69
CA LEU A 96 -26.02 14.83 -5.29
C LEU A 96 -24.99 13.95 -6.02
N MET A 97 -25.28 12.66 -6.26
CA MET A 97 -24.41 11.84 -7.09
C MET A 97 -24.38 12.35 -8.53
N GLU A 98 -25.52 12.72 -9.12
CA GLU A 98 -25.57 13.27 -10.47
C GLU A 98 -24.73 14.56 -10.58
N VAL A 99 -24.77 15.45 -9.58
CA VAL A 99 -23.87 16.62 -9.48
C VAL A 99 -22.39 16.23 -9.38
N VAL A 100 -22.04 15.20 -8.61
CA VAL A 100 -20.64 14.75 -8.41
C VAL A 100 -20.08 14.03 -9.64
N TRP A 101 -20.92 13.28 -10.35
CA TRP A 101 -20.54 12.43 -11.48
C TRP A 101 -20.75 13.07 -12.85
N ALA A 102 -21.42 14.24 -12.92
CA ALA A 102 -21.59 15.04 -14.12
C ALA A 102 -20.31 15.10 -14.98
N SER A 103 -20.47 14.87 -16.28
CA SER A 103 -19.41 14.63 -17.25
C SER A 103 -18.74 15.91 -17.72
N ASP A 104 -19.49 17.00 -17.77
CA ASP A 104 -19.07 18.33 -18.18
C ASP A 104 -19.77 19.45 -17.37
N GLU A 105 -19.41 20.70 -17.66
CA GLU A 105 -19.83 21.88 -16.90
C GLU A 105 -21.30 22.27 -17.19
N VAL A 106 -21.87 21.84 -18.32
CA VAL A 106 -23.29 22.05 -18.68
C VAL A 106 -24.16 21.05 -17.93
N GLU A 107 -23.80 19.76 -17.97
CA GLU A 107 -24.47 18.72 -17.17
C GLU A 107 -24.39 19.08 -15.67
N TYR A 108 -23.22 19.50 -15.17
CA TYR A 108 -23.07 19.94 -13.79
C TYR A 108 -24.04 21.06 -13.40
N GLY A 109 -24.20 22.08 -14.25
CA GLY A 109 -25.14 23.18 -14.00
C GLY A 109 -26.59 22.71 -13.95
N GLN A 110 -26.97 21.80 -14.85
CA GLN A 110 -28.33 21.21 -14.88
C GLN A 110 -28.62 20.35 -13.65
N GLN A 111 -27.69 19.47 -13.25
CA GLN A 111 -27.88 18.63 -12.07
C GLN A 111 -27.83 19.43 -10.78
N LEU A 112 -26.99 20.48 -10.70
CA LEU A 112 -26.96 21.37 -9.54
C LEU A 112 -28.29 22.12 -9.41
N HIS A 113 -28.87 22.60 -10.51
CA HIS A 113 -30.17 23.25 -10.47
C HIS A 113 -31.28 22.30 -9.98
N GLN A 114 -31.29 21.04 -10.43
CA GLN A 114 -32.25 20.04 -9.93
C GLN A 114 -32.07 19.75 -8.43
N LEU A 115 -30.82 19.65 -7.96
CA LEU A 115 -30.52 19.52 -6.53
C LEU A 115 -30.99 20.75 -5.73
N GLU A 116 -30.81 21.96 -6.25
CA GLU A 116 -31.28 23.20 -5.63
C GLU A 116 -32.82 23.24 -5.52
N GLN A 117 -33.54 22.87 -6.59
CA GLN A 117 -35.02 22.78 -6.57
C GLN A 117 -35.51 21.75 -5.55
N ALA A 118 -34.89 20.56 -5.50
CA ALA A 118 -35.22 19.53 -4.52
C ALA A 118 -34.88 19.93 -3.07
N CYS A 119 -34.02 20.94 -2.88
CA CYS A 119 -33.61 21.46 -1.58
C CYS A 119 -34.21 22.84 -1.25
N VAL A 120 -35.27 23.28 -1.94
CA VAL A 120 -35.86 24.64 -1.76
C VAL A 120 -36.28 24.90 -0.30
N ASP A 121 -36.92 23.93 0.36
CA ASP A 121 -37.30 24.00 1.77
C ASP A 121 -36.14 23.70 2.74
N TYR A 122 -34.98 23.31 2.21
CA TYR A 122 -33.82 22.82 2.95
C TYR A 122 -32.59 23.74 2.74
N SER A 123 -32.82 25.05 2.72
CA SER A 123 -31.81 26.09 2.47
C SER A 123 -30.53 25.90 3.29
N GLY A 124 -30.62 25.56 4.58
CA GLY A 124 -29.45 25.29 5.43
C GLY A 124 -28.60 24.09 4.98
N PHE A 125 -29.20 23.06 4.39
CA PHE A 125 -28.49 21.91 3.84
C PHE A 125 -27.81 22.24 2.50
N ILE A 126 -28.54 22.87 1.56
CA ILE A 126 -27.95 23.21 0.25
C ILE A 126 -26.89 24.30 0.35
N ASN A 127 -27.04 25.27 1.25
CA ASN A 127 -25.98 26.24 1.56
C ASN A 127 -24.75 25.54 2.15
N TYR A 128 -24.93 24.60 3.09
CA TYR A 128 -23.82 23.76 3.55
C TYR A 128 -23.12 23.04 2.38
N VAL A 129 -23.86 22.38 1.48
CA VAL A 129 -23.27 21.69 0.32
C VAL A 129 -22.50 22.65 -0.59
N LYS A 130 -23.08 23.82 -0.91
CA LYS A 130 -22.48 24.83 -1.78
C LYS A 130 -21.24 25.45 -1.15
N ASP A 131 -21.38 26.06 0.02
CA ASP A 131 -20.32 26.86 0.65
C ASP A 131 -19.19 25.99 1.20
N THR A 132 -19.52 24.79 1.67
CA THR A 132 -18.55 23.88 2.27
C THR A 132 -17.82 23.02 1.24
N TRP A 133 -18.44 22.68 0.10
CA TRP A 133 -17.87 21.71 -0.86
C TRP A 133 -17.82 22.22 -2.31
N LEU A 134 -18.95 22.65 -2.90
CA LEU A 134 -18.99 22.95 -4.34
C LEU A 134 -18.26 24.25 -4.70
N THR A 135 -18.52 25.34 -3.97
CA THR A 135 -17.90 26.65 -4.20
C THR A 135 -16.37 26.59 -4.05
N PRO A 136 -15.80 26.11 -2.93
CA PRO A 136 -14.35 26.10 -2.75
C PRO A 136 -13.63 24.93 -3.46
N HIS A 137 -14.31 23.79 -3.70
CA HIS A 137 -13.61 22.54 -4.02
C HIS A 137 -14.16 21.72 -5.20
N ARG A 138 -15.20 22.14 -5.94
CA ARG A 138 -15.76 21.32 -7.07
C ARG A 138 -14.71 20.82 -8.05
N HIS A 139 -13.70 21.64 -8.36
CA HIS A 139 -12.59 21.31 -9.24
C HIS A 139 -11.69 20.14 -8.74
N ARG A 140 -11.77 19.78 -7.45
CA ARG A 140 -11.01 18.69 -6.83
C ARG A 140 -11.77 17.36 -6.74
N PHE A 141 -13.07 17.31 -7.04
CA PHE A 141 -13.84 16.05 -6.95
C PHE A 141 -14.97 15.85 -7.96
N VAL A 142 -15.51 16.89 -8.60
CA VAL A 142 -16.63 16.73 -9.57
C VAL A 142 -16.11 16.30 -10.94
N GLY A 143 -16.82 15.36 -11.58
CA GLY A 143 -16.42 14.72 -12.85
C GLY A 143 -16.03 15.71 -13.94
N ALA A 144 -16.85 16.73 -14.15
CA ALA A 144 -16.69 17.80 -15.14
C ALA A 144 -15.29 18.43 -15.20
N TRP A 145 -14.60 18.50 -14.05
CA TRP A 145 -13.22 18.98 -13.94
C TRP A 145 -12.22 17.82 -13.80
N ILE A 146 -12.43 16.88 -12.88
CA ILE A 146 -11.40 15.88 -12.57
C ILE A 146 -11.19 14.87 -13.71
N ASN A 147 -12.21 14.60 -14.54
CA ASN A 147 -12.09 13.71 -15.70
C ASN A 147 -11.07 14.22 -16.74
N ARG A 148 -10.65 15.49 -16.66
CA ARG A 148 -9.61 16.10 -17.51
C ARG A 148 -8.18 15.81 -17.01
N VAL A 149 -8.03 15.12 -15.88
CA VAL A 149 -6.77 14.87 -15.17
C VAL A 149 -6.48 13.37 -15.13
N LEU A 150 -5.21 12.97 -15.36
CA LEU A 150 -4.75 11.58 -15.36
C LEU A 150 -4.68 10.98 -13.93
N HIS A 151 -5.83 10.81 -13.27
CA HIS A 151 -5.92 10.26 -11.91
C HIS A 151 -5.96 8.72 -11.86
N LEU A 152 -5.96 8.03 -13.01
CA LEU A 152 -5.91 6.57 -13.13
C LEU A 152 -7.03 5.87 -12.33
N GLY A 153 -8.22 6.46 -12.31
CA GLY A 153 -9.37 6.00 -11.53
C GLY A 153 -9.32 6.24 -10.01
N ASN A 154 -8.27 6.84 -9.47
CA ASN A 154 -8.16 7.14 -8.03
C ASN A 154 -8.98 8.39 -7.69
N THR A 155 -10.25 8.20 -7.31
CA THR A 155 -11.17 9.27 -6.86
C THR A 155 -11.70 9.05 -5.43
N THR A 156 -11.32 7.95 -4.79
CA THR A 156 -11.64 7.63 -3.38
C THR A 156 -10.44 7.06 -2.61
N THR A 157 -10.37 7.35 -1.31
CA THR A 157 -9.32 6.85 -0.39
C THR A 157 -9.65 5.48 0.19
N ASN A 158 -10.78 4.85 -0.15
CA ASN A 158 -11.21 3.51 0.32
C ASN A 158 -10.12 2.42 0.14
N ARG A 159 -9.26 2.57 -0.87
CA ARG A 159 -8.13 1.66 -1.13
C ARG A 159 -7.00 1.82 -0.12
N VAL A 160 -6.82 3.02 0.44
CA VAL A 160 -5.94 3.31 1.58
C VAL A 160 -6.60 2.81 2.88
N GLU A 161 -7.89 3.06 3.09
CA GLU A 161 -8.63 2.55 4.26
C GLU A 161 -8.54 1.01 4.36
N SER A 162 -8.69 0.31 3.24
CA SER A 162 -8.59 -1.16 3.17
C SER A 162 -7.17 -1.65 3.50
N ALA A 163 -6.14 -0.93 3.06
CA ALA A 163 -4.75 -1.23 3.40
C ALA A 163 -4.44 -0.95 4.89
N HIS A 164 -4.94 0.17 5.41
CA HIS A 164 -4.86 0.55 6.83
C HIS A 164 -5.57 -0.46 7.73
N TRP A 165 -6.75 -0.95 7.34
CA TRP A 165 -7.46 -2.01 8.06
C TRP A 165 -6.61 -3.29 8.15
N LYS A 166 -5.98 -3.70 7.04
CA LYS A 166 -5.10 -4.87 7.03
C LYS A 166 -3.86 -4.68 7.90
N LEU A 167 -3.28 -3.47 7.95
CA LEU A 167 -2.19 -3.17 8.88
C LEU A 167 -2.66 -3.20 10.34
N LYS A 168 -3.84 -2.63 10.65
CA LYS A 168 -4.44 -2.68 12.00
C LYS A 168 -4.65 -4.11 12.48
N GLN A 169 -5.07 -5.04 11.61
CA GLN A 169 -5.13 -6.47 11.95
C GLN A 169 -3.77 -7.07 12.32
N MET A 170 -2.70 -6.66 11.63
CA MET A 170 -1.33 -7.15 11.89
C MET A 170 -0.73 -6.55 13.17
N LEU A 171 -1.10 -5.32 13.52
CA LEU A 171 -0.79 -4.69 14.81
C LEU A 171 -1.59 -5.31 15.96
N GLY A 172 -2.79 -5.85 15.67
CA GLY A 172 -3.64 -6.57 16.61
C GLY A 172 -4.37 -5.65 17.58
N ASN A 173 -3.67 -5.12 18.57
CA ASN A 173 -4.22 -4.21 19.59
C ASN A 173 -3.26 -3.03 19.84
N SER A 174 -3.67 -2.08 20.70
CA SER A 174 -2.88 -0.88 21.02
C SER A 174 -1.79 -1.10 22.08
N ILE A 175 -1.40 -2.35 22.36
CA ILE A 175 -0.41 -2.73 23.37
C ILE A 175 0.81 -3.31 22.68
N GLY A 176 1.75 -2.44 22.33
CA GLY A 176 2.98 -2.81 21.65
C GLY A 176 4.05 -1.73 21.77
N ASP A 177 5.27 -2.12 21.42
CA ASP A 177 6.43 -1.24 21.28
C ASP A 177 6.66 -0.90 19.79
N MET A 178 7.65 -0.05 19.53
CA MET A 178 8.02 0.35 18.17
C MET A 178 8.59 -0.81 17.33
N VAL A 179 9.12 -1.87 17.95
CA VAL A 179 9.65 -3.03 17.24
C VAL A 179 8.50 -3.84 16.66
N LYS A 180 7.48 -4.16 17.45
CA LYS A 180 6.24 -4.82 16.98
C LYS A 180 5.53 -4.03 15.90
N CYS A 181 5.50 -2.69 16.03
CA CYS A 181 4.97 -1.82 14.99
C CYS A 181 5.75 -1.94 13.68
N TRP A 182 7.08 -1.87 13.75
CA TRP A 182 7.96 -2.01 12.59
C TRP A 182 7.85 -3.39 11.95
N GLU A 183 7.81 -4.47 12.73
CA GLU A 183 7.63 -5.84 12.24
C GLU A 183 6.31 -6.00 11.49
N ALA A 184 5.20 -5.47 12.04
CA ALA A 184 3.90 -5.48 11.38
C ALA A 184 3.93 -4.69 10.06
N MET A 185 4.54 -3.50 10.04
CA MET A 185 4.69 -2.68 8.82
C MET A 185 5.56 -3.35 7.76
N ASN A 186 6.73 -3.89 8.15
CA ASN A 186 7.66 -4.59 7.27
C ASN A 186 7.02 -5.85 6.66
N ASN A 187 6.32 -6.64 7.47
CA ASN A 187 5.58 -7.82 6.98
C ASN A 187 4.41 -7.42 6.08
N ASN A 188 3.74 -6.29 6.34
CA ASN A 188 2.69 -5.75 5.48
C ASN A 188 3.24 -5.34 4.10
N LEU A 189 4.39 -4.64 4.06
CA LEU A 189 5.09 -4.26 2.83
C LEU A 189 5.54 -5.49 2.02
N ARG A 190 6.14 -6.49 2.68
CA ARG A 190 6.54 -7.76 2.03
C ARG A 190 5.33 -8.48 1.41
N LEU A 191 4.21 -8.53 2.12
CA LEU A 191 2.97 -9.11 1.61
C LEU A 191 2.40 -8.31 0.42
N GLN A 192 2.41 -6.98 0.47
CA GLN A 192 2.01 -6.14 -0.66
C GLN A 192 2.90 -6.39 -1.89
N LEU A 193 4.22 -6.41 -1.71
CA LEU A 193 5.19 -6.68 -2.78
C LEU A 193 5.00 -8.07 -3.40
N GLY A 194 4.80 -9.11 -2.59
CA GLY A 194 4.51 -10.47 -3.07
C GLY A 194 3.23 -10.53 -3.91
N ASN A 195 2.15 -9.89 -3.45
CA ASN A 195 0.89 -9.81 -4.20
C ASN A 195 1.05 -9.03 -5.53
N ILE A 196 1.85 -7.96 -5.53
CA ILE A 196 2.14 -7.17 -6.74
C ILE A 196 2.92 -8.01 -7.76
N ARG A 197 4.00 -8.68 -7.34
CA ARG A 197 4.78 -9.58 -8.21
C ARG A 197 3.89 -10.67 -8.80
N ALA A 198 3.09 -11.35 -7.97
CA ALA A 198 2.14 -12.36 -8.45
C ALA A 198 1.13 -11.79 -9.47
N SER A 199 0.58 -10.61 -9.20
CA SER A 199 -0.39 -9.93 -10.07
C SER A 199 0.20 -9.50 -11.43
N PHE A 200 1.47 -9.06 -11.44
CA PHE A 200 2.23 -8.74 -12.64
C PHE A 200 2.48 -9.99 -13.49
N GLN A 201 3.02 -11.06 -12.90
CA GLN A 201 3.22 -12.35 -13.57
C GLN A 201 1.90 -12.89 -14.15
N LYS A 202 0.79 -12.72 -13.41
CA LYS A 202 -0.56 -13.09 -13.87
C LYS A 202 -1.10 -12.23 -15.03
N SER A 203 -0.57 -11.03 -15.23
CA SER A 203 -0.89 -10.19 -16.40
C SER A 203 0.01 -10.47 -17.59
N PHE A 204 1.24 -10.93 -17.33
CA PHE A 204 2.20 -11.33 -18.36
C PHE A 204 1.81 -12.66 -19.03
N TYR A 205 1.47 -13.70 -18.25
CA TYR A 205 1.28 -15.06 -18.79
C TYR A 205 -0.17 -15.48 -19.07
N GLU A 206 -1.18 -14.93 -18.39
CA GLU A 206 -2.58 -15.36 -18.56
C GLU A 206 -3.36 -14.44 -19.49
N VAL A 207 -3.89 -15.00 -20.58
CA VAL A 207 -4.83 -14.31 -21.49
C VAL A 207 -6.26 -14.66 -21.10
N GLU A 208 -7.09 -13.64 -20.84
CA GLU A 208 -8.54 -13.83 -20.61
C GLU A 208 -9.28 -14.02 -21.93
N HIS A 209 -10.34 -14.83 -21.95
CA HIS A 209 -11.13 -15.10 -23.16
C HIS A 209 -11.60 -13.84 -23.90
N ALA A 210 -11.98 -12.78 -23.17
CA ALA A 210 -12.39 -11.50 -23.73
C ALA A 210 -11.29 -10.81 -24.58
N HIS A 211 -10.02 -11.13 -24.33
CA HIS A 211 -8.85 -10.52 -24.96
C HIS A 211 -8.13 -11.48 -25.92
N VAL A 212 -8.74 -12.62 -26.29
CA VAL A 212 -8.13 -13.60 -27.22
C VAL A 212 -8.09 -13.08 -28.67
N SER A 213 -9.01 -12.18 -29.04
CA SER A 213 -9.09 -11.59 -30.38
C SER A 213 -7.77 -10.92 -30.80
N PRO A 214 -7.33 -11.07 -32.07
CA PRO A 214 -6.17 -10.38 -32.63
C PRO A 214 -6.20 -8.86 -32.45
N PHE A 215 -7.38 -8.26 -32.24
CA PHE A 215 -7.54 -6.84 -31.95
C PHE A 215 -6.77 -6.38 -30.70
N TYR A 216 -6.54 -7.27 -29.73
CA TYR A 216 -5.72 -7.01 -28.52
C TYR A 216 -4.27 -7.50 -28.66
N GLY A 217 -3.86 -7.98 -29.85
CA GLY A 217 -2.63 -8.74 -30.06
C GLY A 217 -1.36 -8.07 -29.49
N TYR A 218 -1.15 -6.79 -29.77
CA TYR A 218 0.00 -6.02 -29.29
C TYR A 218 -0.03 -5.69 -27.78
N LEU A 219 -1.18 -5.84 -27.12
CA LEU A 219 -1.36 -5.49 -25.71
C LEU A 219 -1.18 -6.70 -24.79
N ARG A 220 -1.35 -7.93 -25.30
CA ARG A 220 -1.21 -9.15 -24.50
C ARG A 220 0.23 -9.32 -24.01
N GLY A 221 0.40 -9.71 -22.74
CA GLY A 221 1.70 -9.85 -22.09
C GLY A 221 2.40 -8.53 -21.75
N SER A 222 2.11 -7.45 -22.49
CA SER A 222 2.77 -6.14 -22.36
C SER A 222 1.92 -5.06 -21.66
N VAL A 223 0.62 -5.32 -21.45
CA VAL A 223 -0.33 -4.43 -20.78
C VAL A 223 -1.06 -5.20 -19.69
N SER A 224 -1.26 -4.56 -18.54
CA SER A 224 -1.99 -5.16 -17.42
C SER A 224 -3.40 -5.63 -17.79
N ARG A 225 -3.84 -6.72 -17.16
CA ARG A 225 -5.22 -7.21 -17.34
C ARG A 225 -6.28 -6.23 -16.85
N ALA A 226 -5.94 -5.36 -15.89
CA ALA A 226 -6.83 -4.29 -15.45
C ALA A 226 -7.11 -3.28 -16.58
N ALA A 227 -6.07 -2.82 -17.28
CA ALA A 227 -6.23 -1.98 -18.46
C ALA A 227 -6.97 -2.70 -19.61
N LEU A 228 -6.65 -3.96 -19.88
CA LEU A 228 -7.34 -4.73 -20.93
C LEU A 228 -8.85 -4.81 -20.69
N ARG A 229 -9.30 -5.08 -19.46
CA ARG A 229 -10.73 -5.10 -19.11
C ARG A 229 -11.39 -3.74 -19.31
N ARG A 230 -10.74 -2.65 -18.89
CA ARG A 230 -11.24 -1.28 -19.11
C ARG A 230 -11.38 -0.92 -20.60
N ILE A 231 -10.41 -1.36 -21.42
CA ILE A 231 -10.49 -1.21 -22.88
C ILE A 231 -11.64 -2.05 -23.45
N ALA A 232 -11.86 -3.27 -22.95
CA ALA A 232 -12.97 -4.12 -23.38
C ALA A 232 -14.35 -3.57 -22.98
N GLU A 233 -14.47 -2.96 -21.80
CA GLU A 233 -15.67 -2.23 -21.35
C GLU A 233 -15.95 -1.02 -22.24
N GLU A 234 -14.93 -0.20 -22.55
CA GLU A 234 -15.05 0.97 -23.42
C GLU A 234 -15.32 0.59 -24.89
N LEU A 235 -14.85 -0.59 -25.34
CA LEU A 235 -15.15 -1.12 -26.68
C LEU A 235 -16.66 -1.35 -26.89
N LEU A 236 -17.43 -1.63 -25.83
CA LEU A 236 -18.89 -1.76 -25.90
C LEU A 236 -19.58 -0.43 -26.27
N ARG A 237 -18.96 0.72 -25.96
CA ARG A 237 -19.50 2.04 -26.31
C ARG A 237 -19.31 2.39 -27.79
N VAL A 238 -18.43 1.68 -28.52
CA VAL A 238 -18.14 1.95 -29.93
C VAL A 238 -19.37 1.82 -30.82
N ASP A 239 -20.29 0.91 -30.50
CA ASP A 239 -21.48 0.64 -31.32
C ASP A 239 -22.45 1.84 -31.37
N TYR A 240 -22.41 2.72 -30.37
CA TYR A 240 -23.17 3.99 -30.32
C TYR A 240 -22.30 5.23 -30.60
N VAL A 241 -21.07 5.27 -30.08
CA VAL A 241 -20.16 6.43 -30.22
C VAL A 241 -19.55 6.52 -31.62
N GLY A 242 -19.34 5.38 -32.29
CA GLY A 242 -18.59 5.29 -33.54
C GLY A 242 -17.19 5.91 -33.39
N THR A 243 -16.87 6.87 -34.25
CA THR A 243 -15.62 7.66 -34.21
C THR A 243 -15.84 9.09 -33.71
N ASN A 244 -17.05 9.44 -33.26
CA ASN A 244 -17.42 10.81 -32.90
C ASN A 244 -16.82 11.21 -31.54
N ARG A 245 -15.87 12.16 -31.56
CA ARG A 245 -15.18 12.64 -30.36
C ARG A 245 -16.11 13.33 -29.36
N GLN A 246 -17.14 14.05 -29.84
CA GLN A 246 -18.07 14.79 -28.98
C GLN A 246 -18.97 13.83 -28.19
N ILE A 247 -19.56 12.85 -28.86
CA ILE A 247 -20.39 11.80 -28.22
C ILE A 247 -19.53 10.92 -27.27
N CYS A 248 -18.24 10.76 -27.57
CA CYS A 248 -17.35 9.94 -26.75
C CYS A 248 -17.06 10.53 -25.36
N GLY A 249 -16.97 11.86 -25.23
CA GLY A 249 -16.43 12.57 -24.06
C GLY A 249 -14.92 12.34 -23.79
N CYS A 250 -14.33 11.27 -24.35
CA CYS A 250 -12.91 10.89 -24.21
C CYS A 250 -12.42 10.67 -22.77
N THR A 251 -13.31 10.51 -21.78
CA THR A 251 -12.97 10.38 -20.36
C THR A 251 -11.93 9.29 -20.06
N LEU A 252 -11.99 8.13 -20.72
CA LEU A 252 -10.99 7.07 -20.50
C LEU A 252 -9.58 7.49 -20.97
N ARG A 253 -9.51 8.24 -22.09
CA ARG A 253 -8.25 8.77 -22.61
C ARG A 253 -7.63 9.80 -21.68
N THR A 254 -8.42 10.74 -21.17
CA THR A 254 -7.93 11.83 -20.31
C THR A 254 -7.64 11.37 -18.87
N SER A 255 -8.52 10.55 -18.28
CA SER A 255 -8.41 10.18 -16.87
C SER A 255 -7.68 8.87 -16.58
N TYR A 256 -7.57 7.96 -17.56
CA TYR A 256 -6.81 6.71 -17.43
C TYR A 256 -5.63 6.62 -18.39
N GLY A 257 -5.56 7.41 -19.46
CA GLY A 257 -4.51 7.26 -20.47
C GLY A 257 -4.65 6.00 -21.32
N LEU A 258 -5.88 5.47 -21.43
CA LEU A 258 -6.24 4.30 -22.25
C LEU A 258 -7.08 4.75 -23.46
N PRO A 259 -7.05 4.03 -24.60
CA PRO A 259 -7.82 4.42 -25.78
C PRO A 259 -9.32 4.47 -25.50
N CYS A 260 -9.95 5.62 -25.78
CA CYS A 260 -11.39 5.82 -25.60
C CYS A 260 -12.21 5.27 -26.77
N ALA A 261 -13.53 5.21 -26.61
CA ALA A 261 -14.44 4.60 -27.60
C ALA A 261 -14.24 5.18 -29.02
N CYS A 262 -14.11 6.50 -29.19
CA CYS A 262 -13.90 7.06 -30.54
C CYS A 262 -12.54 6.74 -31.18
N GLU A 263 -11.54 6.34 -30.39
CA GLU A 263 -10.25 5.84 -30.89
C GLU A 263 -10.37 4.36 -31.24
N LEU A 264 -10.95 3.56 -30.33
CA LEU A 264 -11.24 2.13 -30.55
C LEU A 264 -12.10 1.92 -31.80
N GLY A 265 -13.08 2.78 -32.06
CA GLY A 265 -13.88 2.78 -33.27
C GLY A 265 -13.06 2.97 -34.55
N ARG A 266 -12.01 3.81 -34.54
CA ARG A 266 -11.12 3.98 -35.70
C ARG A 266 -10.29 2.74 -35.96
N TYR A 267 -9.71 2.14 -34.92
CA TYR A 267 -8.95 0.89 -35.05
C TYR A 267 -9.83 -0.26 -35.56
N ARG A 268 -11.05 -0.40 -35.02
CA ARG A 268 -12.03 -1.40 -35.45
C ARG A 268 -12.43 -1.20 -36.92
N LEU A 269 -12.73 0.02 -37.35
CA LEU A 269 -13.08 0.32 -38.75
C LEU A 269 -11.91 0.11 -39.72
N GLY A 270 -10.68 0.41 -39.29
CA GLY A 270 -9.48 0.18 -40.09
C GLY A 270 -9.01 -1.30 -40.13
N GLY A 271 -9.60 -2.19 -39.33
CA GLY A 271 -9.11 -3.57 -39.15
C GLY A 271 -7.75 -3.67 -38.44
N ILE A 272 -7.33 -2.61 -37.74
CA ILE A 272 -6.00 -2.49 -37.13
C ILE A 272 -6.09 -2.93 -35.66
N PRO A 273 -5.22 -3.83 -35.16
CA PRO A 273 -5.11 -4.13 -33.73
C PRO A 273 -4.75 -2.89 -32.92
N ILE A 274 -5.22 -2.80 -31.67
CA ILE A 274 -4.95 -1.63 -30.80
C ILE A 274 -3.43 -1.47 -30.62
N PRO A 275 -2.84 -0.32 -31.03
CA PRO A 275 -1.42 -0.07 -30.85
C PRO A 275 -1.00 0.02 -29.37
N ILE A 276 0.23 -0.35 -29.03
CA ILE A 276 0.73 -0.34 -27.64
C ILE A 276 1.20 1.05 -27.16
N ASP A 277 1.60 1.92 -28.08
CA ASP A 277 2.01 3.30 -27.84
C ASP A 277 0.84 4.15 -27.31
N VAL A 278 -0.39 3.86 -27.74
CA VAL A 278 -1.59 4.56 -27.26
C VAL A 278 -2.08 4.11 -25.88
N VAL A 279 -1.35 3.21 -25.20
CA VAL A 279 -1.57 2.81 -23.80
C VAL A 279 -0.53 3.48 -22.91
N HIS A 280 -0.97 4.32 -21.98
CA HIS A 280 -0.09 5.06 -21.07
C HIS A 280 0.85 4.13 -20.28
N VAL A 281 2.11 4.55 -20.12
CA VAL A 281 3.22 3.76 -19.55
C VAL A 281 2.89 3.10 -18.21
N HIS A 282 2.08 3.75 -17.38
CA HIS A 282 1.56 3.19 -16.13
C HIS A 282 0.98 1.78 -16.30
N TRP A 283 0.19 1.55 -17.34
CA TRP A 283 -0.50 0.26 -17.56
C TRP A 283 0.38 -0.80 -18.23
N ARG A 284 1.52 -0.38 -18.80
CA ARG A 284 2.54 -1.23 -19.41
C ARG A 284 3.55 -1.75 -18.37
N LYS A 285 3.66 -1.10 -17.21
CA LYS A 285 4.60 -1.51 -16.15
C LYS A 285 4.16 -2.82 -15.48
N LEU A 286 4.76 -3.92 -15.91
CA LEU A 286 4.56 -5.28 -15.38
C LEU A 286 5.82 -5.84 -14.67
N THR A 287 6.77 -4.97 -14.33
CA THR A 287 7.91 -5.32 -13.46
C THR A 287 8.06 -4.31 -12.32
N MET A 288 8.73 -4.75 -11.26
CA MET A 288 9.20 -3.93 -10.14
C MET A 288 10.69 -3.57 -10.28
N GLU A 289 11.36 -4.02 -11.34
CA GLU A 289 12.72 -3.60 -11.67
C GLU A 289 12.76 -2.08 -11.95
N VAL A 290 13.94 -1.50 -11.69
CA VAL A 290 14.23 -0.09 -11.93
C VAL A 290 14.59 0.06 -13.41
N GLU A 291 13.98 1.01 -14.09
CA GLU A 291 14.41 1.38 -15.44
C GLU A 291 15.77 2.09 -15.32
N LEU A 292 16.80 1.52 -15.95
CA LEU A 292 18.16 2.07 -15.96
C LEU A 292 18.19 3.53 -16.41
N GLU A 293 19.21 4.26 -15.99
CA GLU A 293 19.37 5.64 -16.43
C GLU A 293 19.76 5.70 -17.92
N VAL A 294 19.05 6.55 -18.66
CA VAL A 294 19.36 6.86 -20.06
C VAL A 294 20.70 7.62 -20.09
N GLY A 295 21.79 6.86 -20.16
CA GLY A 295 23.16 7.34 -20.03
C GLY A 295 24.17 6.29 -19.57
N GLU A 296 23.73 5.21 -18.89
CA GLU A 296 24.60 4.13 -18.41
C GLU A 296 24.29 2.74 -19.00
N ASP A 297 23.36 2.65 -19.95
CA ASP A 297 23.05 1.40 -20.68
C ASP A 297 23.99 1.24 -21.89
N ASP A 298 24.95 0.32 -21.81
CA ASP A 298 25.77 -0.12 -22.94
C ASP A 298 25.06 -1.19 -23.80
N GLY A 299 23.79 -1.50 -23.46
CA GLY A 299 22.96 -2.53 -24.08
C GLY A 299 23.11 -3.91 -23.45
N SER A 300 24.03 -4.10 -22.50
CA SER A 300 24.32 -5.42 -21.91
C SER A 300 23.21 -5.94 -20.99
N GLU A 301 22.47 -5.08 -20.28
CA GLU A 301 21.36 -5.50 -19.43
C GLU A 301 20.12 -5.93 -20.25
N VAL A 302 20.03 -5.50 -21.51
CA VAL A 302 18.98 -5.89 -22.47
C VAL A 302 19.44 -7.02 -23.40
N ASP A 303 20.68 -7.52 -23.26
CA ASP A 303 21.19 -8.63 -24.09
C ASP A 303 20.47 -9.95 -23.80
N MET A 304 19.59 -10.34 -24.71
CA MET A 304 18.91 -11.62 -24.65
C MET A 304 19.79 -12.81 -25.07
N THR A 305 21.03 -12.61 -25.56
CA THR A 305 21.86 -13.70 -26.12
C THR A 305 22.06 -14.83 -25.10
N SER A 306 22.52 -14.52 -23.88
CA SER A 306 22.71 -15.52 -22.81
C SER A 306 21.40 -16.23 -22.42
N ALA A 307 20.30 -15.49 -22.35
CA ALA A 307 18.98 -16.05 -22.02
C ALA A 307 18.45 -16.98 -23.12
N MET A 308 18.67 -16.62 -24.39
CA MET A 308 18.30 -17.41 -25.56
C MET A 308 19.19 -18.65 -25.72
N ASP A 309 20.49 -18.57 -25.38
CA ASP A 309 21.39 -19.71 -25.37
C ASP A 309 21.02 -20.73 -24.29
N GLU A 310 20.65 -20.27 -23.08
CA GLU A 310 20.14 -21.15 -22.03
C GLU A 310 18.78 -21.76 -22.42
N LEU A 311 17.90 -20.97 -23.05
CA LEU A 311 16.63 -21.47 -23.61
C LEU A 311 16.88 -22.55 -24.69
N TRP A 312 17.87 -22.37 -25.57
CA TRP A 312 18.28 -23.34 -26.57
C TRP A 312 18.93 -24.58 -25.95
N ARG A 313 19.75 -24.41 -24.90
CA ARG A 313 20.35 -25.53 -24.14
C ARG A 313 19.24 -26.38 -23.51
N ARG A 314 18.29 -25.74 -22.83
CA ARG A 314 17.09 -26.38 -22.26
C ARG A 314 16.23 -27.04 -23.32
N PHE A 315 16.01 -26.39 -24.47
CA PHE A 315 15.29 -26.97 -25.60
C PHE A 315 15.98 -28.24 -26.11
N ARG A 316 17.30 -28.22 -26.30
CA ARG A 316 18.08 -29.38 -26.76
C ARG A 316 17.97 -30.57 -25.80
N SER A 317 18.01 -30.33 -24.48
CA SER A 317 17.92 -31.36 -23.44
C SER A 317 16.53 -31.97 -23.22
N LEU A 318 15.46 -31.37 -23.76
CA LEU A 318 14.10 -31.90 -23.62
C LEU A 318 13.82 -33.07 -24.58
N ASP A 319 12.85 -33.91 -24.22
CA ASP A 319 12.29 -34.94 -25.08
C ASP A 319 11.41 -34.33 -26.19
N VAL A 320 10.79 -35.17 -27.04
CA VAL A 320 9.95 -34.68 -28.15
C VAL A 320 8.71 -33.94 -27.64
N ILE A 321 8.13 -34.35 -26.51
CA ILE A 321 6.93 -33.70 -25.94
C ILE A 321 7.33 -32.34 -25.35
N GLY A 322 8.38 -32.29 -24.52
CA GLY A 322 8.92 -31.05 -23.96
C GLY A 322 9.37 -30.06 -25.03
N LYS A 323 10.01 -30.52 -26.12
CA LYS A 323 10.36 -29.70 -27.28
C LYS A 323 9.13 -29.08 -27.94
N ARG A 324 8.05 -29.85 -28.16
CA ARG A 324 6.80 -29.29 -28.71
C ARG A 324 6.16 -28.25 -27.78
N ALA A 325 6.10 -28.53 -26.48
CA ALA A 325 5.53 -27.62 -25.48
C ALA A 325 6.33 -26.31 -25.40
N LEU A 326 7.67 -26.39 -25.31
CA LEU A 326 8.52 -25.20 -25.25
C LEU A 326 8.47 -24.40 -26.55
N LYS A 327 8.48 -25.06 -27.72
CA LYS A 327 8.29 -24.40 -29.02
C LYS A 327 6.97 -23.63 -29.07
N SER A 328 5.86 -24.20 -28.60
CA SER A 328 4.56 -23.50 -28.55
C SER A 328 4.66 -22.19 -27.76
N ARG A 329 5.26 -22.23 -26.56
CA ARG A 329 5.43 -21.05 -25.72
C ARG A 329 6.33 -19.98 -26.35
N VAL A 330 7.43 -20.38 -26.99
CA VAL A 330 8.30 -19.43 -27.71
C VAL A 330 7.58 -18.82 -28.91
N CYS A 331 6.79 -19.59 -29.66
CA CYS A 331 5.96 -19.06 -30.74
C CYS A 331 4.84 -18.13 -30.24
N GLU A 332 4.22 -18.41 -29.09
CA GLU A 332 3.23 -17.52 -28.45
C GLU A 332 3.84 -16.16 -28.07
N LEU A 333 5.08 -16.15 -27.57
CA LEU A 333 5.82 -14.93 -27.23
C LEU A 333 6.31 -14.16 -28.47
N ALA A 334 6.84 -14.86 -29.47
CA ALA A 334 7.41 -14.24 -30.67
C ALA A 334 6.35 -13.77 -31.68
N TYR A 335 5.18 -14.43 -31.73
CA TYR A 335 4.11 -14.14 -32.68
C TYR A 335 2.76 -13.95 -31.96
N PRO A 336 2.62 -12.93 -31.10
CA PRO A 336 1.44 -12.74 -30.24
C PRO A 336 0.16 -12.43 -31.01
N ILE A 337 0.19 -12.21 -32.33
CA ILE A 337 -1.00 -12.07 -33.20
C ILE A 337 -1.44 -13.43 -33.77
N MET A 338 -0.54 -14.38 -33.94
CA MET A 338 -0.78 -15.66 -34.62
C MET A 338 -1.23 -16.79 -33.69
N THR A 339 -1.44 -16.51 -32.39
CA THR A 339 -1.85 -17.51 -31.40
C THR A 339 -3.20 -18.14 -31.76
N THR A 340 -3.20 -19.40 -32.20
CA THR A 340 -4.39 -20.17 -32.62
C THR A 340 -5.23 -20.68 -31.44
N LEU A 341 -5.53 -19.80 -30.48
CA LEU A 341 -6.45 -20.09 -29.38
C LEU A 341 -7.89 -19.97 -29.87
N CYS A 342 -8.37 -21.01 -30.55
CA CYS A 342 -9.80 -21.16 -30.80
C CYS A 342 -10.54 -21.30 -29.45
N PRO A 343 -11.74 -20.72 -29.29
CA PRO A 343 -12.60 -21.06 -28.16
C PRO A 343 -12.87 -22.57 -28.19
N PRO A 344 -13.00 -23.24 -27.03
CA PRO A 344 -13.40 -24.64 -27.01
C PRO A 344 -14.74 -24.80 -27.74
N PRO A 345 -14.95 -25.89 -28.51
CA PRO A 345 -16.22 -26.14 -29.18
C PRO A 345 -17.40 -26.00 -28.22
N GLU A 346 -18.52 -25.46 -28.70
CA GLU A 346 -19.71 -25.29 -27.86
C GLU A 346 -20.02 -26.57 -27.08
N LYS A 347 -20.36 -26.42 -25.80
CA LYS A 347 -20.78 -27.56 -24.97
C LYS A 347 -21.94 -28.25 -25.67
N ILE A 348 -21.67 -29.44 -26.22
CA ILE A 348 -22.69 -30.34 -26.75
C ILE A 348 -23.76 -30.45 -25.68
N LYS A 349 -25.01 -30.09 -26.03
CA LYS A 349 -26.15 -30.13 -25.12
C LYS A 349 -26.47 -31.59 -24.78
N THR A 350 -25.73 -32.17 -23.84
CA THR A 350 -26.11 -33.43 -23.18
C THR A 350 -27.51 -33.24 -22.61
N LYS A 351 -28.46 -34.07 -23.09
CA LYS A 351 -29.90 -33.92 -22.81
C LYS A 351 -30.15 -33.69 -21.32
N GLY A 352 -30.89 -32.64 -21.00
CA GLY A 352 -31.08 -32.19 -19.62
C GLY A 352 -31.68 -33.27 -18.72
N GLY A 353 -31.09 -33.44 -17.54
CA GLY A 353 -31.63 -34.33 -16.50
C GLY A 353 -33.00 -33.87 -16.02
N VAL A 354 -33.97 -34.78 -16.01
CA VAL A 354 -35.36 -34.51 -15.63
C VAL A 354 -35.44 -34.16 -14.14
N LYS A 355 -36.00 -32.99 -13.81
CA LYS A 355 -36.46 -32.69 -12.44
C LYS A 355 -37.72 -33.52 -12.13
N LYS A 356 -37.61 -34.60 -11.35
CA LYS A 356 -38.75 -35.17 -10.60
C LYS A 356 -38.37 -35.59 -9.18
N LYS A 357 -39.37 -35.50 -8.29
CA LYS A 357 -39.29 -35.68 -6.84
C LYS A 357 -39.32 -37.17 -6.45
N GLY A 358 -38.61 -37.52 -5.38
CA GLY A 358 -39.02 -38.58 -4.44
C GLY A 358 -38.32 -39.95 -4.56
N LYS A 359 -37.96 -40.48 -3.39
CA LYS A 359 -37.39 -41.82 -3.09
C LYS A 359 -36.01 -42.16 -3.68
N LYS A 360 -35.07 -42.48 -2.77
CA LYS A 360 -33.77 -43.10 -3.09
C LYS A 360 -33.97 -44.57 -3.47
N PRO A 361 -33.32 -45.08 -4.53
CA PRO A 361 -32.82 -46.44 -4.58
C PRO A 361 -31.51 -46.55 -3.78
N ALA A 362 -31.24 -47.72 -3.22
CA ALA A 362 -29.89 -48.06 -2.75
C ALA A 362 -29.02 -48.51 -3.94
N ASP A 363 -27.71 -48.51 -3.71
CA ASP A 363 -26.67 -49.14 -4.54
C ASP A 363 -26.34 -48.46 -5.89
N TYR A 364 -25.42 -47.50 -5.84
CA TYR A 364 -24.40 -47.28 -6.87
C TYR A 364 -23.21 -46.51 -6.27
N ASP A 365 -22.00 -47.03 -6.50
CA ASP A 365 -20.78 -46.57 -5.86
C ASP A 365 -19.95 -45.66 -6.79
N VAL A 366 -20.13 -44.34 -6.64
CA VAL A 366 -19.24 -43.32 -7.22
C VAL A 366 -19.13 -42.14 -6.24
N TYR A 367 -18.50 -42.36 -5.08
CA TYR A 367 -18.01 -41.24 -4.28
C TYR A 367 -16.70 -40.71 -4.87
N ARG A 368 -16.70 -39.42 -5.22
CA ARG A 368 -15.45 -38.67 -5.40
C ARG A 368 -14.93 -38.34 -4.00
N ASP A 369 -13.73 -38.80 -3.69
CA ASP A 369 -13.11 -38.55 -2.39
C ASP A 369 -12.87 -37.03 -2.20
N PRO A 370 -13.34 -36.39 -1.12
CA PRO A 370 -13.15 -34.96 -0.88
C PRO A 370 -11.68 -34.59 -0.74
N SER A 371 -11.29 -33.46 -1.30
CA SER A 371 -9.90 -32.98 -1.19
C SER A 371 -9.60 -32.46 0.22
N TYR A 372 -8.33 -32.50 0.63
CA TYR A 372 -7.86 -32.09 1.96
C TYR A 372 -8.37 -30.69 2.42
N HIS A 373 -8.60 -29.77 1.48
CA HIS A 373 -9.17 -28.45 1.76
C HIS A 373 -10.63 -28.48 2.26
N GLU A 374 -11.46 -29.42 1.78
CA GLU A 374 -12.88 -29.52 2.12
C GLU A 374 -13.10 -30.03 3.57
N TYR A 375 -12.08 -30.62 4.19
CA TYR A 375 -12.07 -30.96 5.61
C TYR A 375 -11.80 -29.76 6.51
N VAL A 376 -11.00 -28.79 6.05
CA VAL A 376 -10.61 -27.60 6.84
C VAL A 376 -11.77 -26.60 6.98
N ASP A 377 -12.54 -26.39 5.92
CA ASP A 377 -13.67 -25.46 5.93
C ASP A 377 -14.84 -25.97 6.80
N LYS A 378 -15.02 -27.30 6.90
CA LYS A 378 -16.06 -27.91 7.75
C LYS A 378 -15.78 -27.82 9.25
N ALA A 379 -14.51 -27.78 9.66
CA ALA A 379 -14.13 -27.58 11.06
C ALA A 379 -14.31 -26.12 11.51
N SER A 380 -14.25 -25.17 10.59
CA SER A 380 -14.19 -23.73 10.89
C SER A 380 -15.57 -23.07 11.07
N GLN A 381 -16.67 -23.76 10.75
CA GLN A 381 -18.03 -23.19 10.74
C GLN A 381 -18.95 -23.68 11.88
N SER A 382 -18.48 -24.57 12.77
CA SER A 382 -19.31 -25.21 13.81
C SER A 382 -19.17 -24.63 15.22
N SER A 383 -18.26 -23.69 15.46
CA SER A 383 -17.89 -23.25 16.84
C SER A 383 -18.08 -21.76 17.12
N GLN A 384 -19.21 -21.15 16.72
CA GLN A 384 -19.56 -19.79 17.18
C GLN A 384 -21.07 -19.47 17.24
N ARG A 385 -21.84 -20.21 18.04
CA ARG A 385 -23.12 -19.75 18.61
C ARG A 385 -23.33 -20.28 20.02
N GLN A 386 -24.02 -19.48 20.84
CA GLN A 386 -24.35 -19.69 22.27
C GLN A 386 -23.16 -19.52 23.25
N SER A 387 -23.31 -18.91 24.43
CA SER A 387 -24.29 -17.91 24.94
C SER A 387 -23.78 -17.33 26.27
N GLN A 388 -24.24 -16.14 26.66
CA GLN A 388 -23.97 -15.54 27.98
C GLN A 388 -24.63 -16.35 29.12
N SER A 389 -24.00 -16.46 30.29
CA SER A 389 -24.42 -15.76 31.53
C SER A 389 -23.64 -16.21 32.79
N SER A 390 -23.57 -15.33 33.81
CA SER A 390 -23.51 -15.60 35.27
C SER A 390 -22.40 -16.54 35.83
N GLN A 391 -21.54 -16.19 36.80
CA GLN A 391 -21.79 -15.54 38.10
C GLN A 391 -20.50 -14.96 38.74
N ARG A 392 -20.68 -14.17 39.81
CA ARG A 392 -19.62 -13.66 40.70
C ARG A 392 -19.04 -14.77 41.59
N GLN A 393 -17.75 -14.68 41.92
CA GLN A 393 -17.27 -14.86 43.31
C GLN A 393 -15.89 -14.21 43.54
N SER A 394 -15.49 -14.10 44.80
CA SER A 394 -14.56 -13.09 45.33
C SER A 394 -13.11 -13.55 45.57
N GLN A 395 -12.20 -12.56 45.48
CA GLN A 395 -10.93 -12.35 46.18
C GLN A 395 -10.54 -13.28 47.36
N PRO A 396 -9.22 -13.51 47.63
CA PRO A 396 -8.34 -12.40 48.05
C PRO A 396 -6.88 -12.36 47.54
N SER A 397 -6.28 -11.20 47.83
CA SER A 397 -4.91 -10.74 47.57
C SER A 397 -3.83 -11.37 48.47
N GLN A 398 -2.55 -11.23 48.02
CA GLN A 398 -1.27 -11.08 48.76
C GLN A 398 -0.12 -11.47 47.80
N THR A 399 1.13 -10.99 47.85
CA THR A 399 1.82 -9.96 48.67
C THR A 399 2.99 -9.36 47.87
N SER A 400 3.41 -8.13 48.17
CA SER A 400 4.63 -7.53 47.64
C SER A 400 5.89 -8.24 48.19
N LYS A 401 6.86 -8.59 47.34
CA LYS A 401 8.19 -9.06 47.77
C LYS A 401 9.30 -8.13 47.30
N LYS A 402 10.03 -7.55 48.26
CA LYS A 402 11.26 -6.77 48.03
C LYS A 402 12.35 -7.68 47.44
N ILE A 403 13.00 -7.23 46.37
CA ILE A 403 14.18 -7.88 45.78
C ILE A 403 15.37 -7.69 46.75
N LYS A 404 16.09 -8.77 47.06
CA LYS A 404 17.37 -8.72 47.79
C LYS A 404 18.52 -8.74 46.78
N LEU A 405 19.40 -7.74 46.80
CA LEU A 405 20.67 -7.82 46.06
C LEU A 405 21.65 -8.75 46.79
N SER A 406 22.32 -9.61 46.02
CA SER A 406 23.39 -10.51 46.48
C SER A 406 24.75 -9.98 46.02
N LYS A 407 25.64 -9.60 46.94
CA LYS A 407 27.00 -9.15 46.62
C LYS A 407 27.97 -10.32 46.47
N LYS A 408 28.30 -10.72 45.23
CA LYS A 408 29.58 -11.37 44.86
C LYS A 408 30.01 -10.96 43.44
N GLN A 409 31.19 -10.38 43.33
CA GLN A 409 31.93 -10.02 42.11
C GLN A 409 33.36 -10.53 42.30
N PRO A 410 33.97 -11.20 41.29
CA PRO A 410 35.18 -10.58 40.70
C PRO A 410 35.47 -10.87 39.21
N GLN A 411 34.63 -11.61 38.46
CA GLN A 411 35.03 -12.14 37.14
C GLN A 411 34.80 -11.22 35.91
N PHE A 412 33.97 -10.17 36.02
CA PHE A 412 33.63 -9.35 34.85
C PHE A 412 34.67 -8.27 34.51
N ILE A 413 35.38 -7.72 35.50
CA ILE A 413 36.34 -6.60 35.31
C ILE A 413 37.47 -6.97 34.32
N LEU A 414 37.89 -8.25 34.31
CA LEU A 414 38.95 -8.76 33.44
C LEU A 414 38.58 -8.83 31.95
N GLN A 415 37.33 -8.52 31.57
CA GLN A 415 36.86 -8.55 30.19
C GLN A 415 36.90 -7.16 29.50
N PHE A 416 37.07 -6.09 30.28
CA PHE A 416 37.18 -4.73 29.75
C PHE A 416 38.60 -4.42 29.23
N PRO A 417 38.78 -3.45 28.32
CA PRO A 417 40.09 -2.98 27.90
C PRO A 417 40.97 -2.55 29.09
N ASN A 418 42.25 -2.91 29.09
CA ASN A 418 43.16 -2.67 30.22
C ASN A 418 43.18 -1.21 30.69
N HIS A 419 43.08 -0.25 29.76
CA HIS A 419 43.15 1.18 30.04
C HIS A 419 41.92 1.74 30.77
N ILE A 420 40.76 1.06 30.77
CA ILE A 420 39.59 1.50 31.56
C ILE A 420 39.45 0.80 32.91
N ARG A 421 40.12 -0.35 33.13
CA ARG A 421 39.94 -1.17 34.35
C ARG A 421 40.23 -0.43 35.65
N SER A 422 41.21 0.48 35.66
CA SER A 422 41.56 1.30 36.83
C SER A 422 40.48 2.30 37.24
N TYR A 423 39.61 2.68 36.29
CA TYR A 423 38.52 3.62 36.47
C TYR A 423 37.19 2.96 36.83
N ILE A 424 37.08 1.63 36.72
CA ILE A 424 35.89 0.90 37.17
C ILE A 424 35.89 0.86 38.71
N GLU A 425 34.80 1.34 39.31
CA GLU A 425 34.57 1.30 40.76
C GLU A 425 33.82 0.03 41.17
N ASP A 426 32.73 -0.28 40.47
CA ASP A 426 31.92 -1.49 40.68
C ASP A 426 31.25 -1.94 39.37
N VAL A 427 30.86 -3.21 39.31
CA VAL A 427 30.10 -3.80 38.21
C VAL A 427 28.83 -4.45 38.77
N VAL A 428 27.67 -3.93 38.38
CA VAL A 428 26.38 -4.45 38.85
C VAL A 428 25.86 -5.47 37.83
N ASN A 429 25.75 -6.72 38.26
CA ASN A 429 25.27 -7.81 37.42
C ASN A 429 23.74 -7.95 37.50
N VAL A 430 23.07 -8.02 36.36
CA VAL A 430 21.64 -8.36 36.26
C VAL A 430 21.43 -9.82 35.87
N GLU A 431 20.18 -10.27 35.92
CA GLU A 431 19.77 -11.59 35.44
C GLU A 431 20.12 -11.78 33.95
N SER A 432 20.74 -12.92 33.62
CA SER A 432 21.31 -13.21 32.29
C SER A 432 20.31 -13.93 31.37
N ASP A 433 19.20 -13.25 31.06
CA ASP A 433 18.24 -13.65 30.03
C ASP A 433 18.42 -12.84 28.74
N ASP A 434 17.65 -13.13 27.69
CA ASP A 434 17.64 -12.35 26.44
C ASP A 434 17.21 -10.87 26.65
N ASN A 435 16.71 -10.54 27.86
CA ASN A 435 16.38 -9.19 28.28
C ASN A 435 17.45 -8.56 29.19
N CYS A 436 18.61 -9.18 29.43
CA CYS A 436 19.69 -8.59 30.24
C CYS A 436 20.08 -7.20 29.71
N GLY A 437 20.06 -7.05 28.38
CA GLY A 437 20.12 -5.76 27.69
C GLY A 437 19.12 -4.77 28.27
N PHE A 438 17.82 -5.09 28.23
CA PHE A 438 16.74 -4.28 28.77
C PHE A 438 16.71 -4.15 30.31
N ARG A 439 17.39 -5.01 31.07
CA ARG A 439 17.40 -4.99 32.55
C ARG A 439 18.49 -4.11 33.15
N VAL A 440 19.70 -4.12 32.61
CA VAL A 440 20.71 -3.08 32.94
C VAL A 440 20.19 -1.71 32.50
N ILE A 441 19.57 -1.68 31.32
CA ILE A 441 18.75 -0.59 30.82
C ILE A 441 17.79 -0.15 31.96
N ALA A 442 16.95 -1.04 32.48
CA ALA A 442 15.99 -0.73 33.53
C ALA A 442 16.61 -0.29 34.89
N SER A 443 17.83 -0.72 35.23
CA SER A 443 18.49 -0.31 36.48
C SER A 443 19.15 1.07 36.39
N LEU A 444 19.67 1.46 35.22
CA LEU A 444 20.39 2.73 35.04
C LEU A 444 19.49 3.95 34.78
N HIS A 445 18.25 3.74 34.32
CA HIS A 445 17.29 4.81 34.07
C HIS A 445 15.87 4.50 34.52
N GLY A 446 15.54 3.22 34.69
CA GLY A 446 14.36 2.75 33.98
C GLY A 446 14.52 3.00 32.46
N TYR A 447 15.56 2.44 31.84
CA TYR A 447 15.79 2.22 30.39
C TYR A 447 16.99 2.93 29.64
N GLY A 448 18.27 2.47 29.79
CA GLY A 448 19.41 2.77 28.84
C GLY A 448 20.74 1.90 28.92
N ASN A 449 21.28 1.43 27.78
CA ASN A 449 22.55 0.66 27.49
C ASN A 449 23.09 1.06 26.09
N PRO A 450 24.29 0.62 25.57
CA PRO A 450 25.52 0.02 26.17
C PRO A 450 26.59 1.02 26.68
N CYS A 451 27.85 0.59 26.90
CA CYS A 451 29.01 1.50 26.94
C CYS A 451 29.25 2.10 25.56
N MET A 452 28.39 3.04 25.23
CA MET A 452 28.65 4.13 24.33
C MET A 452 28.12 5.37 25.05
N THR A 453 28.83 6.48 24.98
CA THR A 453 28.29 7.75 25.46
C THR A 453 27.19 8.18 24.49
N PHE A 454 25.93 8.02 24.89
CA PHE A 454 24.78 8.41 24.08
C PHE A 454 24.55 9.90 24.19
N PHE A 455 24.53 10.56 23.03
CA PHE A 455 24.15 11.97 22.90
C PHE A 455 22.78 12.07 22.25
N SER A 456 21.99 13.06 22.67
CA SER A 456 20.71 13.35 22.05
C SER A 456 20.90 13.77 20.60
N MET A 457 20.13 13.17 19.69
CA MET A 457 20.18 13.48 18.26
C MET A 457 19.50 14.80 17.91
N THR A 458 18.71 15.38 18.82
CA THR A 458 17.84 16.53 18.54
C THR A 458 18.03 17.71 19.49
N SER A 459 18.54 17.50 20.71
CA SER A 459 18.74 18.56 21.72
C SER A 459 20.21 18.98 21.86
N SER A 460 20.45 20.17 22.41
CA SER A 460 21.78 20.67 22.74
C SER A 460 22.37 20.06 24.02
N HIS A 461 23.68 20.20 24.21
CA HIS A 461 24.36 19.86 25.46
C HIS A 461 23.97 20.82 26.62
N SER A 462 24.03 20.32 27.85
CA SER A 462 23.80 21.05 29.10
C SER A 462 24.80 20.57 30.16
N PRO A 463 25.36 21.46 31.01
CA PRO A 463 26.41 21.11 31.97
C PRO A 463 25.95 20.18 33.12
N ASN A 464 24.63 19.98 33.32
CA ASN A 464 24.07 19.16 34.39
C ASN A 464 23.65 17.74 33.95
N VAL A 465 24.31 17.17 32.94
CA VAL A 465 23.93 15.86 32.36
C VAL A 465 24.71 14.70 33.01
N SER A 466 23.99 13.74 33.58
CA SER A 466 24.56 12.49 34.09
C SER A 466 24.98 11.54 32.97
N ILE A 467 26.19 10.98 33.06
CA ILE A 467 26.71 9.97 32.12
C ILE A 467 26.54 8.58 32.72
N TYR A 468 26.00 7.63 31.96
CA TYR A 468 25.79 6.24 32.37
C TYR A 468 26.70 5.28 31.59
N CYS A 469 27.20 4.22 32.24
CA CYS A 469 28.18 3.28 31.66
C CYS A 469 27.75 1.80 31.85
N ILE A 470 27.98 0.97 30.82
CA ILE A 470 27.47 -0.41 30.72
C ILE A 470 28.49 -1.34 30.03
N GLY A 471 28.82 -2.47 30.63
CA GLY A 471 29.68 -3.47 30.01
C GLY A 471 28.94 -4.48 29.13
N PHE A 472 29.50 -4.79 27.95
CA PHE A 472 29.26 -6.08 27.30
C PHE A 472 30.30 -7.10 27.76
N VAL A 473 29.85 -8.28 28.16
CA VAL A 473 30.69 -9.35 28.71
C VAL A 473 30.22 -10.71 28.22
N ASN A 474 31.10 -11.71 28.23
CA ASN A 474 30.86 -13.09 27.78
C ASN A 474 30.34 -13.24 26.33
N ARG A 475 30.37 -12.17 25.52
CA ARG A 475 29.83 -12.08 24.15
C ARG A 475 28.31 -12.24 24.04
N ASN A 476 27.58 -12.26 25.15
CA ASN A 476 26.12 -12.39 25.17
C ASN A 476 25.41 -11.70 26.34
N HIS A 477 26.15 -11.10 27.29
CA HIS A 477 25.57 -10.59 28.54
C HIS A 477 25.93 -9.13 28.81
N TRP A 478 25.04 -8.42 29.51
CA TRP A 478 25.13 -7.00 29.80
C TRP A 478 25.22 -6.75 31.31
N VAL A 479 26.08 -5.81 31.72
CA VAL A 479 26.29 -5.41 33.13
C VAL A 479 26.37 -3.90 33.28
N GLN A 480 25.90 -3.31 34.38
CA GLN A 480 26.13 -1.89 34.68
C GLN A 480 27.56 -1.68 35.17
N ILE A 481 28.20 -0.58 34.76
CA ILE A 481 29.54 -0.18 35.24
C ILE A 481 29.43 1.17 35.95
N ASN A 482 29.90 1.23 37.19
CA ASN A 482 30.11 2.49 37.89
C ASN A 482 31.56 2.95 37.65
N MET A 483 31.74 4.17 37.14
CA MET A 483 33.04 4.73 36.77
C MET A 483 33.45 5.83 37.74
N LYS A 484 34.74 5.88 38.09
CA LYS A 484 35.35 6.97 38.85
C LYS A 484 35.38 8.25 38.02
N GLU A 485 35.36 9.39 38.73
CA GLU A 485 35.52 10.72 38.12
C GLU A 485 36.82 10.84 37.31
N GLY A 486 36.79 11.62 36.22
CA GLY A 486 37.94 11.81 35.33
C GLY A 486 38.25 10.64 34.38
N PHE A 487 37.33 9.70 34.17
CA PHE A 487 37.52 8.62 33.20
C PHE A 487 37.52 9.15 31.75
N PRO A 488 38.36 8.61 30.84
CA PRO A 488 38.39 9.04 29.44
C PRO A 488 37.13 8.57 28.70
N LEU A 489 36.42 9.49 28.06
CA LEU A 489 35.24 9.16 27.24
C LEU A 489 35.65 8.51 25.91
N PRO A 490 34.89 7.51 25.42
CA PRO A 490 35.13 6.90 24.12
C PRO A 490 34.82 7.87 22.96
N PRO A 491 35.48 7.75 21.80
CA PRO A 491 35.23 8.60 20.65
C PRO A 491 33.80 8.46 20.11
N VAL A 492 33.22 9.58 19.70
CA VAL A 492 31.85 9.66 19.16
C VAL A 492 31.67 8.81 17.89
N THR A 493 30.62 7.99 17.86
CA THR A 493 30.32 7.08 16.74
C THR A 493 30.09 7.82 15.42
N LEU A 494 30.36 7.14 14.30
CA LEU A 494 30.15 7.69 12.96
C LEU A 494 28.66 7.95 12.66
N ASP A 495 27.75 7.14 13.20
CA ASP A 495 26.30 7.31 13.00
C ASP A 495 25.79 8.60 13.66
N LEU A 496 26.27 8.96 14.86
CA LEU A 496 25.95 10.25 15.46
C LEU A 496 26.53 11.43 14.66
N LYS A 497 27.63 11.22 13.93
CA LYS A 497 28.16 12.23 12.99
C LYS A 497 27.32 12.36 11.71
N LYS A 498 26.64 11.29 11.30
CA LYS A 498 25.86 11.22 10.05
C LYS A 498 24.40 11.65 10.20
N PHE A 499 23.75 11.32 11.32
CA PHE A 499 22.29 11.43 11.45
C PHE A 499 21.79 12.49 12.45
N ARG A 500 22.67 13.19 13.18
CA ARG A 500 22.27 14.18 14.18
C ARG A 500 21.67 15.45 13.56
N SER A 501 20.83 16.17 14.31
CA SER A 501 20.44 17.54 13.97
C SER A 501 21.61 18.52 14.10
N HIS A 502 21.49 19.69 13.47
CA HIS A 502 22.46 20.78 13.62
C HIS A 502 22.66 21.18 15.11
N ILE A 503 21.57 21.23 15.89
CA ILE A 503 21.56 21.62 17.31
C ILE A 503 22.37 20.65 18.18
N ALA A 504 22.31 19.35 17.85
CA ALA A 504 23.05 18.29 18.55
C ALA A 504 24.57 18.30 18.28
N THR A 505 25.08 19.18 17.41
CA THR A 505 26.54 19.34 17.19
C THR A 505 27.27 19.81 18.46
N THR A 506 26.58 20.53 19.35
CA THR A 506 27.11 21.06 20.61
C THR A 506 27.65 19.99 21.57
N TRP A 507 27.14 18.76 21.50
CA TRP A 507 27.64 17.64 22.32
C TRP A 507 29.10 17.24 22.01
N MET A 508 29.58 17.48 20.79
CA MET A 508 30.99 17.23 20.47
C MET A 508 31.93 18.31 21.04
N LEU A 509 31.41 19.49 21.40
CA LEU A 509 32.21 20.59 21.96
C LEU A 509 32.25 20.54 23.49
N GLY A 510 31.23 19.99 24.15
CA GLY A 510 31.18 19.85 25.60
C GLY A 510 31.99 18.67 26.17
N PHE A 511 32.49 17.77 25.31
CA PHE A 511 33.17 16.52 25.69
C PHE A 511 34.39 16.19 24.82
N ALA A 512 35.00 17.22 24.20
CA ALA A 512 36.30 17.14 23.54
C ALA A 512 37.40 17.69 24.46
#